data_AF-A0AAU9IQ62-F1
#
_entry.id   AF-A0AAU9IQ62-F1
#
_cell.length_a   1.000
_cell.length_b   1.000
_cell.length_c   1.000
_cell.angle_alpha   90.00
_cell.angle_beta   90.00
_cell.angle_gamma   90.00
#
_symmetry.space_group_name_H-M   'P 1'
#
loop_
_entity.id
_entity.type
_entity.pdbx_description
1 polymer ?
#
loop_
_entity_poly.entity_id
_entity_poly.type
_entity_poly.pdbx_seq_one_letter_code
_entity_poly.pdbx_strand_id
1 'polypeptide(L)'
;MFSIRIFRSYKIYTKEEILKPLIGRNYKSIFEICSQYRSQGVGFQFWRATWPADSYYIITRIEYSDPRHGKVWGIKTWKGLKSETEEQIRSSLKLGTWRHRIPASHPELKANGISLKIEKEENQ
;
A
#
# COMPACT_ATOMS: atom_id res chain seq x y z
N MET A 1 27.81 -12.19 -0.80
CA MET A 1 26.53 -12.83 -1.17
C MET A 1 25.86 -13.28 0.13
N PHE A 2 24.93 -12.50 0.70
CA PHE A 2 24.28 -12.86 1.97
C PHE A 2 23.13 -13.84 1.69
N SER A 3 23.33 -15.11 2.03
CA SER A 3 22.26 -16.12 1.98
C SER A 3 21.37 -15.94 3.21
N ILE A 4 20.13 -15.52 3.00
CA ILE A 4 19.11 -15.47 4.06
C ILE A 4 18.66 -16.90 4.32
N ARG A 5 19.14 -17.51 5.41
CA ARG A 5 18.60 -18.79 5.88
C ARG A 5 17.20 -18.57 6.46
N ILE A 6 16.20 -19.13 5.79
CA ILE A 6 14.83 -19.18 6.30
C ILE A 6 14.71 -20.45 7.14
N PHE A 7 14.66 -20.29 8.46
CA PHE A 7 14.41 -21.41 9.37
C PHE A 7 12.95 -21.84 9.29
N ARG A 8 12.70 -23.13 9.00
CA ARG A 8 11.37 -23.75 9.08
C ARG A 8 11.08 -24.21 10.52
N SER A 9 11.12 -23.29 11.46
CA SER A 9 10.75 -23.52 12.87
C SER A 9 9.43 -22.81 13.19
N TYR A 10 8.85 -23.11 14.36
CA TYR A 10 7.75 -22.30 14.89
C TYR A 10 8.17 -20.83 14.93
N LYS A 11 7.33 -19.96 14.37
CA LYS A 11 7.57 -18.51 14.35
C LYS A 11 7.01 -17.91 15.64
N ILE A 12 7.89 -17.34 16.46
CA ILE A 12 7.50 -16.54 17.63
C ILE A 12 7.80 -15.09 17.24
N TYR A 13 6.75 -14.28 17.09
CA TYR A 13 6.90 -12.89 16.69
C TYR A 13 7.14 -12.01 17.91
N THR A 14 8.23 -11.23 17.89
CA THR A 14 8.47 -10.20 18.90
C THR A 14 7.78 -8.89 18.52
N LYS A 15 7.51 -8.01 19.49
CA LYS A 15 6.95 -6.67 19.25
C LYS A 15 7.77 -5.89 18.22
N GLU A 16 9.10 -5.99 18.30
CA GLU A 16 10.02 -5.34 17.38
C GLU A 16 9.85 -5.83 15.94
N GLU A 17 9.69 -7.14 15.74
CA GLU A 17 9.41 -7.70 14.42
C GLU A 17 8.05 -7.23 13.89
N ILE A 18 7.04 -7.09 14.74
CA ILE A 18 5.74 -6.57 14.28
C ILE A 18 5.84 -5.07 13.92
N LEU A 19 6.63 -4.29 14.67
CA LEU A 19 6.73 -2.83 14.52
C LEU A 19 7.78 -2.33 13.51
N LYS A 20 8.78 -3.14 13.17
CA LYS A 20 9.80 -2.82 12.15
C LYS A 20 9.25 -2.21 10.84
N PRO A 21 8.13 -2.69 10.25
CA PRO A 21 7.58 -2.09 9.02
C PRO A 21 7.01 -0.69 9.22
N LEU A 22 6.66 -0.32 10.46
CA LEU A 22 6.02 0.95 10.79
C LEU A 22 7.07 2.04 11.07
N ILE A 23 8.17 1.71 11.76
CA ILE A 23 9.07 2.69 12.36
C ILE A 23 10.45 2.76 11.69
N GLY A 24 10.93 1.68 11.06
CA GLY A 24 12.37 1.54 10.75
C GLY A 24 12.78 1.53 9.27
N ARG A 25 11.87 1.74 8.32
CA ARG A 25 12.17 1.65 6.87
C ARG A 25 11.70 2.87 6.09
N ASN A 26 12.63 3.49 5.36
CA ASN A 26 12.35 4.59 4.43
C ASN A 26 11.51 4.12 3.22
N TYR A 27 11.71 2.88 2.79
CA TYR A 27 11.02 2.29 1.65
C TYR A 27 9.97 1.30 2.12
N LYS A 28 8.72 1.53 1.71
CA LYS A 28 7.56 0.72 2.10
C LYS A 28 6.97 -0.04 0.90
N SER A 29 6.34 -1.17 1.19
CA SER A 29 5.51 -1.94 0.25
C SER A 29 4.05 -1.45 0.27
N ILE A 30 3.22 -1.93 -0.66
CA ILE A 30 1.78 -1.59 -0.66
C ILE A 30 1.12 -1.97 0.67
N PHE A 31 1.43 -3.15 1.21
CA PHE A 31 0.83 -3.64 2.47
C PHE A 31 1.17 -2.75 3.66
N GLU A 32 2.45 -2.35 3.77
CA GLU A 32 2.93 -1.48 4.84
C GLU A 32 2.39 -0.06 4.72
N ILE A 33 2.16 0.44 3.50
CA ILE A 33 1.49 1.72 3.27
C ILE A 33 0.02 1.59 3.70
N CYS A 34 -0.69 0.57 3.19
CA CYS A 34 -2.11 0.38 3.43
C CYS A 34 -2.43 0.13 4.92
N SER A 35 -1.58 -0.58 5.65
CA SER A 35 -1.80 -0.87 7.07
C SER A 35 -1.72 0.35 8.00
N GLN A 36 -1.17 1.47 7.53
CA GLN A 36 -1.21 2.75 8.25
C GLN A 36 -2.59 3.41 8.21
N TYR A 37 -3.43 3.02 7.26
CA TYR A 37 -4.74 3.61 7.04
C TYR A 37 -5.85 2.70 7.59
N ARG A 38 -6.92 3.30 8.10
CA ARG A 38 -8.03 2.56 8.73
C ARG A 38 -8.82 1.73 7.72
N SER A 39 -8.98 2.24 6.50
CA SER A 39 -9.60 1.57 5.36
C SER A 39 -8.67 0.58 4.66
N GLN A 40 -7.47 0.35 5.21
CA GLN A 40 -6.47 -0.52 4.60
C GLN A 40 -6.13 -0.11 3.16
N GLY A 41 -6.21 1.19 2.84
CA GLY A 41 -5.91 1.72 1.50
C GLY A 41 -6.88 1.30 0.40
N VAL A 42 -8.04 0.72 0.73
CA VAL A 42 -9.10 0.45 -0.26
C VAL A 42 -9.55 1.78 -0.87
N GLY A 43 -9.70 1.82 -2.20
CA GLY A 43 -10.07 3.01 -2.96
C GLY A 43 -8.89 3.94 -3.29
N PHE A 44 -7.70 3.69 -2.75
CA PHE A 44 -6.52 4.52 -3.05
C PHE A 44 -5.97 4.21 -4.44
N GLN A 45 -5.37 5.25 -5.04
CA GLN A 45 -4.63 5.12 -6.28
C GLN A 45 -3.19 4.75 -5.97
N PHE A 46 -2.67 3.68 -6.57
CA PHE A 46 -1.30 3.22 -6.45
C PHE A 46 -0.64 3.12 -7.82
N TRP A 47 0.55 3.68 -7.98
CA TRP A 47 1.31 3.54 -9.22
C TRP A 47 2.79 3.32 -8.93
N ARG A 48 3.54 2.94 -9.95
CA ARG A 48 4.99 2.88 -9.86
C ARG A 48 5.59 4.18 -10.35
N ALA A 49 6.69 4.62 -9.74
CA ALA A 49 7.38 5.83 -10.17
C ALA A 49 7.85 5.80 -11.64
N THR A 50 8.07 4.61 -12.20
CA THR A 50 8.51 4.41 -13.59
C THR A 50 7.37 4.32 -14.60
N TRP A 51 6.11 4.38 -14.14
CA TRP A 51 4.95 4.25 -15.02
C TRP A 51 4.63 5.58 -15.71
N PRO A 52 4.06 5.54 -16.93
CA PRO A 52 3.61 6.75 -17.59
C PRO A 52 2.48 7.42 -16.80
N ALA A 53 2.21 8.69 -17.12
CA ALA A 53 1.08 9.41 -16.56
C ALA A 53 -0.25 8.64 -16.75
N ASP A 54 -1.21 8.93 -15.87
CA ASP A 54 -2.55 8.32 -15.87
C ASP A 54 -2.55 6.78 -15.85
N SER A 55 -1.52 6.20 -15.24
CA SER A 55 -1.37 4.76 -15.09
C SER A 55 -1.24 4.40 -13.61
N TYR A 56 -2.29 3.81 -13.06
CA TYR A 56 -2.39 3.47 -11.64
C TYR A 56 -3.35 2.31 -11.42
N TYR A 57 -3.29 1.71 -10.25
CA TYR A 57 -4.29 0.79 -9.74
C TYR A 57 -5.19 1.50 -8.73
N ILE A 58 -6.47 1.20 -8.74
CA ILE A 58 -7.37 1.50 -7.63
C ILE A 58 -7.54 0.22 -6.84
N ILE A 59 -7.12 0.21 -5.56
CA ILE A 59 -7.26 -0.98 -4.72
C ILE A 59 -8.75 -1.24 -4.43
N THR A 60 -9.20 -2.47 -4.68
CA THR A 60 -10.57 -2.92 -4.38
C THR A 60 -10.62 -3.73 -3.09
N ARG A 61 -9.66 -4.65 -2.91
CA ARG A 61 -9.54 -5.47 -1.70
C ARG A 61 -8.10 -5.86 -1.40
N ILE A 62 -7.83 -6.12 -0.12
CA ILE A 62 -6.55 -6.63 0.37
C ILE A 62 -6.82 -7.81 1.30
N GLU A 63 -6.09 -8.90 1.10
CA GLU A 63 -6.04 -10.04 2.02
C GLU A 63 -4.65 -10.12 2.64
N TYR A 64 -4.56 -9.91 3.95
CA TYR A 64 -3.31 -10.01 4.69
C TYR A 64 -3.10 -11.44 5.16
N SER A 65 -1.92 -12.01 4.88
CA SER A 65 -1.46 -13.24 5.53
C SER A 65 -0.64 -12.91 6.78
N ASP A 66 0.14 -11.82 6.71
CA ASP A 66 0.88 -11.21 7.81
C ASP A 66 0.71 -9.70 7.72
N PRO A 67 1.08 -8.90 8.75
CA PRO A 67 1.09 -7.43 8.65
C PRO A 67 1.93 -6.86 7.51
N ARG A 68 2.84 -7.66 6.92
CA ARG A 68 3.74 -7.27 5.82
C ARG A 68 3.49 -7.99 4.50
N HIS A 69 2.69 -9.05 4.51
CA HIS A 69 2.53 -9.95 3.37
C HIS A 69 1.06 -10.23 3.12
N GLY A 70 0.73 -10.45 1.86
CA GLY A 70 -0.62 -10.78 1.49
C GLY A 70 -0.82 -10.77 0.00
N LYS A 71 -2.07 -10.65 -0.39
CA LYS A 71 -2.51 -10.47 -1.76
C LYS A 71 -3.34 -9.20 -1.83
N VAL A 72 -3.19 -8.46 -2.92
CA VAL A 72 -3.93 -7.22 -3.16
C VAL A 72 -4.48 -7.26 -4.57
N TRP A 73 -5.74 -6.83 -4.69
CA TRP A 73 -6.45 -6.72 -5.94
C TRP A 73 -6.82 -5.27 -6.19
N GLY A 74 -6.92 -4.92 -7.46
CA GLY A 74 -7.34 -3.61 -7.85
C GLY A 74 -7.70 -3.53 -9.31
N ILE A 75 -8.40 -2.47 -9.65
CA ILE A 75 -8.73 -2.15 -11.04
C ILE A 75 -7.57 -1.38 -11.63
N LYS A 76 -7.04 -1.87 -12.75
CA LYS A 76 -5.97 -1.19 -13.49
C LYS A 76 -6.54 -0.05 -14.32
N THR A 77 -5.91 1.11 -14.24
CA THR A 77 -6.02 2.18 -15.23
C THR A 77 -4.66 2.32 -15.90
N TRP A 78 -4.63 2.29 -17.23
CA TRP A 78 -3.40 2.40 -18.01
C TRP A 78 -3.56 3.46 -19.08
N LYS A 79 -2.79 4.55 -18.99
CA LYS A 79 -2.89 5.72 -19.88
C LYS A 79 -4.34 6.22 -20.01
N GLY A 80 -5.05 6.30 -18.89
CA GLY A 80 -6.45 6.73 -18.82
C GLY A 80 -7.50 5.64 -19.14
N LEU A 81 -7.10 4.50 -19.70
CA LEU A 81 -8.03 3.40 -19.99
C LEU A 81 -8.20 2.51 -18.75
N LYS A 82 -9.42 2.46 -18.23
CA LYS A 82 -9.78 1.65 -17.07
C LYS A 82 -10.15 0.23 -17.50
N SER A 83 -9.59 -0.76 -16.82
CA SER A 83 -9.99 -2.16 -16.93
C SER A 83 -11.37 -2.36 -16.29
N GLU A 84 -12.19 -3.23 -16.86
CA GLU A 84 -13.51 -3.55 -16.31
C GLU A 84 -13.41 -4.48 -15.10
N THR A 85 -12.46 -5.41 -15.14
CA THR A 85 -12.25 -6.41 -14.10
C THR A 85 -11.13 -6.00 -13.15
N GLU A 86 -11.27 -6.41 -11.89
CA GLU A 86 -10.16 -6.35 -10.94
C GLU A 86 -9.12 -7.42 -11.28
N GLU A 87 -7.84 -7.06 -11.08
CA GLU A 87 -6.72 -7.99 -11.22
C GLU A 87 -5.84 -7.96 -9.98
N GLN A 88 -5.10 -9.06 -9.77
CA GLN A 88 -4.14 -9.12 -8.68
C GLN A 88 -2.91 -8.24 -9.01
N ILE A 89 -2.59 -7.31 -8.11
CA ILE A 89 -1.46 -6.40 -8.30
C ILE A 89 -0.14 -7.17 -8.14
N ARG A 90 0.64 -7.21 -9.21
CA ARG A 90 1.93 -7.92 -9.24
C ARG A 90 3.05 -7.10 -8.59
N SER A 91 3.98 -7.82 -7.94
CA SER A 91 5.12 -7.24 -7.21
C SER A 91 4.71 -6.22 -6.13
N SER A 92 3.56 -6.44 -5.48
CA SER A 92 3.05 -5.61 -4.38
C SER A 92 4.01 -5.50 -3.19
N LEU A 93 4.84 -6.54 -2.99
CA LEU A 93 5.87 -6.60 -1.94
C LEU A 93 7.13 -5.77 -2.24
N LYS A 94 7.30 -5.23 -3.45
CA LYS A 94 8.52 -4.51 -3.82
C LYS A 94 8.58 -3.18 -3.05
N LEU A 95 9.60 -3.02 -2.22
CA LEU A 95 9.81 -1.83 -1.41
C LEU A 95 10.22 -0.63 -2.29
N GLY A 96 9.72 0.56 -1.95
CA GLY A 96 10.19 1.83 -2.51
C GLY A 96 9.85 2.10 -3.97
N THR A 97 9.11 1.19 -4.61
CA THR A 97 8.69 1.33 -6.02
C THR A 97 7.31 1.98 -6.14
N TRP A 98 6.47 1.80 -5.12
CA TRP A 98 5.08 2.23 -5.12
C TRP A 98 4.93 3.64 -4.58
N ARG A 99 4.09 4.42 -5.26
CA ARG A 99 3.59 5.72 -4.84
C ARG A 99 2.07 5.61 -4.73
N HIS A 100 1.48 6.43 -3.87
CA HIS A 100 0.04 6.39 -3.63
C HIS A 100 -0.55 7.79 -3.55
N ARG A 101 -1.85 7.87 -3.85
CA ARG A 101 -2.67 9.07 -3.72
C ARG A 101 -4.00 8.68 -3.10
N ILE A 102 -4.40 9.47 -2.12
CA ILE A 102 -5.71 9.38 -1.49
C ILE A 102 -6.68 10.22 -2.33
N PRO A 103 -7.79 9.66 -2.84
CA PRO A 103 -8.77 10.47 -3.54
C PRO A 103 -9.44 11.43 -2.55
N ALA A 104 -9.65 12.68 -2.96
CA ALA A 104 -10.22 13.72 -2.11
C ALA A 104 -11.64 13.38 -1.59
N SER A 105 -12.34 12.50 -2.28
CA SER A 105 -13.69 12.03 -1.92
C SER A 105 -13.68 10.87 -0.92
N HIS A 106 -12.52 10.37 -0.47
CA HIS A 106 -12.45 9.14 0.32
C HIS A 106 -13.04 9.31 1.73
N PRO A 107 -13.89 8.37 2.22
CA PRO A 107 -14.56 8.47 3.51
C PRO A 107 -13.63 8.49 4.73
N GLU A 108 -12.35 8.12 4.59
CA GLU A 108 -11.38 8.26 5.69
C GLU A 108 -11.19 9.71 6.15
N LEU A 109 -11.44 10.69 5.26
CA LEU A 109 -11.40 12.11 5.63
C LEU A 109 -12.65 12.56 6.42
N LYS A 110 -13.68 11.70 6.49
CA LYS A 110 -15.00 12.03 7.04
C LYS A 110 -15.41 11.14 8.22
N ALA A 111 -14.69 10.05 8.49
CA ALA A 111 -15.11 9.10 9.51
C ALA A 111 -14.75 9.59 10.94
N ASN A 112 -15.75 9.58 11.83
CA ASN A 112 -15.70 9.77 13.29
C ASN A 112 -15.55 11.20 13.85
N GLY A 113 -15.96 12.25 13.14
CA GLY A 113 -15.96 13.62 13.70
C GLY A 113 -14.57 14.23 13.93
N ILE A 114 -13.52 13.54 13.50
CA ILE A 114 -12.14 14.02 13.49
C ILE A 114 -11.74 14.18 12.02
N SER A 115 -11.87 15.39 11.50
CA SER A 115 -11.43 15.71 10.14
C SER A 115 -9.90 15.78 10.11
N LEU A 116 -9.23 14.76 9.57
CA LEU A 116 -7.82 14.86 9.23
C LEU A 116 -7.69 15.80 8.04
N LYS A 117 -7.30 17.06 8.28
CA LYS A 117 -6.97 18.00 7.22
C LYS A 117 -5.70 17.50 6.54
N ILE A 118 -5.77 17.27 5.23
CA ILE A 118 -4.57 17.09 4.42
C ILE A 118 -3.97 18.48 4.26
N GLU A 119 -3.01 18.84 5.10
CA GLU A 119 -2.14 19.99 4.84
C GLU A 119 -1.28 19.62 3.64
N LYS A 120 -1.54 20.27 2.51
CA LYS A 120 -0.66 20.22 1.36
C LYS A 120 0.55 21.08 1.71
N GLU A 121 1.69 20.46 2.01
CA GLU A 121 2.98 21.15 1.90
C GLU A 121 3.27 21.35 0.40
N GLU A 122 2.82 22.50 -0.13
CA GLU A 122 3.32 23.05 -1.38
C GLU A 122 4.72 23.59 -1.11
N ASN A 123 5.76 22.78 -1.35
CA ASN A 123 7.12 23.31 -1.45
C ASN A 123 7.26 24.03 -2.80
N GLN A 124 7.44 25.35 -2.72
CA GLN A 124 7.83 26.26 -3.80
C GLN A 124 9.21 25.93 -4.36
#